data_AF-A0A7M1B5E3-F1
#
_entry.id   AF-A0A7M1B5E3-F1
#
_cell.length_a   1.000
_cell.length_b   1.000
_cell.length_c   1.000
_cell.angle_alpha   90.00
_cell.angle_beta   90.00
_cell.angle_gamma   90.00
#
_symmetry.space_group_name_H-M   'P 1'
#
loop_
_entity.id
_entity.type
_entity.pdbx_description
1 polymer ?
#
loop_
_entity_poly.entity_id
_entity_poly.type
_entity_poly.pdbx_seq_one_letter_code
_entity_poly.pdbx_strand_id
1 'polypeptide(L)'
;MWLNQLKIAIVQQDVDLLNKLLDDIPTFDDVDKIEEALYLLKEATQIVQGLQDETAESMKQMKKNIDFLKSTQVDKTAKFDITS
;
A
#
# COMPACT_ATOMS: atom_id res chain seq x y z
N MET A 1 -19.50 10.33 -16.40
CA MET A 1 -18.14 10.87 -16.22
C MET A 1 -17.36 10.09 -15.18
N TRP A 2 -17.95 9.76 -14.03
CA TRP A 2 -17.31 8.99 -12.96
C TRP A 2 -16.70 7.65 -13.41
N LEU A 3 -17.41 6.80 -14.15
CA LEU A 3 -16.86 5.52 -14.65
C LEU A 3 -15.62 5.70 -15.54
N ASN A 4 -15.58 6.75 -16.36
CA ASN A 4 -14.41 7.05 -17.18
C ASN A 4 -13.24 7.51 -16.29
N GLN A 5 -13.50 8.28 -15.24
CA GLN A 5 -12.46 8.67 -14.29
C GLN A 5 -11.95 7.47 -13.49
N LEU A 6 -12.82 6.54 -13.10
CA LEU A 6 -12.43 5.29 -12.45
C LEU A 6 -11.51 4.46 -13.35
N LYS A 7 -11.85 4.30 -14.63
CA LYS A 7 -10.98 3.64 -15.61
C LYS A 7 -9.62 4.33 -15.76
N ILE A 8 -9.62 5.66 -15.85
CA ILE A 8 -8.38 6.44 -15.93
C ILE A 8 -7.53 6.22 -14.68
N ALA A 9 -8.13 6.26 -13.49
CA ALA A 9 -7.45 6.06 -12.21
C ALA A 9 -6.84 4.66 -12.11
N ILE A 10 -7.56 3.62 -12.56
CA ILE A 10 -7.07 2.24 -12.62
C ILE A 10 -5.88 2.10 -13.57
N VAL A 11 -6.01 2.61 -14.81
CA VAL A 11 -4.94 2.51 -15.83
C VAL A 11 -3.68 3.26 -15.41
N GLN A 12 -3.83 4.42 -14.75
CA GLN A 12 -2.71 5.23 -14.27
C GLN A 12 -2.20 4.78 -12.89
N GLN A 13 -2.86 3.81 -12.24
CA GLN A 13 -2.61 3.42 -10.86
C GLN A 13 -2.59 4.63 -9.89
N ASP A 14 -3.44 5.62 -10.17
CA ASP A 14 -3.53 6.85 -9.39
C ASP A 14 -4.41 6.61 -8.15
N VAL A 15 -3.75 6.25 -7.04
CA VAL A 15 -4.40 5.97 -5.75
C VAL A 15 -5.11 7.21 -5.18
N ASP A 16 -4.60 8.42 -5.44
CA ASP A 16 -5.21 9.66 -4.95
C ASP A 16 -6.53 9.93 -5.70
N LEU A 17 -6.55 9.69 -7.00
CA LEU A 17 -7.76 9.79 -7.81
C LEU A 17 -8.76 8.69 -7.44
N LEU A 18 -8.31 7.46 -7.18
CA LEU A 18 -9.17 6.39 -6.68
C LEU A 18 -9.82 6.78 -5.35
N ASN A 19 -9.06 7.31 -4.39
CA ASN A 19 -9.60 7.77 -3.11
C ASN A 19 -10.65 8.87 -3.28
N LYS A 20 -10.39 9.87 -4.13
CA LYS A 20 -11.38 10.93 -4.43
C LYS A 20 -12.66 10.40 -5.05
N LEU A 21 -12.57 9.36 -5.89
CA LEU A 21 -13.75 8.74 -6.50
C LEU A 21 -14.57 7.91 -5.51
N LEU A 22 -13.96 7.44 -4.42
CA LEU A 22 -14.66 6.74 -3.33
C LEU A 22 -15.43 7.69 -2.41
N ASP A 23 -15.02 8.96 -2.32
CA ASP A 23 -15.70 9.97 -1.49
C ASP A 23 -17.11 10.29 -2.00
N ASP A 24 -17.34 10.20 -3.32
CA ASP A 24 -18.63 10.44 -3.97
C ASP A 24 -18.91 9.38 -5.04
N ILE A 25 -19.57 8.30 -4.60
CA ILE A 25 -20.00 7.22 -5.48
C ILE A 25 -21.40 7.56 -6.02
N PRO A 26 -21.54 7.73 -7.35
CA PRO A 26 -22.82 8.08 -7.94
C PRO A 26 -23.81 6.93 -7.86
N THR A 27 -25.11 7.26 -7.84
CA THR A 27 -26.18 6.28 -8.06
C THR A 27 -26.28 5.95 -9.55
N PHE A 28 -26.49 4.67 -9.85
CA PHE A 28 -26.68 4.18 -11.22
C PHE A 28 -28.10 3.63 -11.36
N ASP A 29 -28.80 4.04 -12.41
CA ASP A 29 -30.14 3.53 -12.75
C ASP A 29 -30.09 2.38 -13.78
N ASP A 30 -28.88 2.03 -14.23
CA ASP A 30 -28.61 1.10 -15.32
C ASP A 30 -27.81 -0.09 -14.79
N VAL A 31 -28.36 -1.29 -14.91
CA VAL A 31 -27.78 -2.53 -14.40
C VAL A 31 -26.41 -2.80 -15.03
N ASP A 32 -26.25 -2.51 -16.31
CA ASP A 32 -24.98 -2.74 -17.02
C ASP A 32 -23.87 -1.83 -16.46
N LYS A 33 -24.21 -0.59 -16.11
CA LYS A 33 -23.26 0.36 -15.49
C LYS A 33 -22.91 -0.01 -14.06
N ILE A 34 -23.84 -0.61 -13.31
CA ILE A 34 -23.59 -1.12 -11.96
C ILE A 34 -22.60 -2.28 -12.05
N GLU A 35 -22.83 -3.22 -12.97
CA GLU A 35 -21.97 -4.38 -13.16
C GLU A 35 -20.56 -3.94 -13.59
N GLU A 36 -20.47 -3.00 -14.52
CA GLU A 36 -19.20 -2.40 -14.93
C GLU A 36 -18.47 -1.73 -13.75
N ALA A 37 -19.17 -0.92 -12.94
CA ALA A 37 -18.59 -0.28 -11.77
C ALA A 37 -18.03 -1.32 -10.78
N LEU A 38 -18.77 -2.41 -10.53
CA LEU A 38 -18.35 -3.46 -9.62
C LEU A 38 -17.08 -4.17 -10.10
N TYR A 39 -16.99 -4.49 -11.39
CA TYR A 39 -15.78 -5.10 -11.94
C TYR A 39 -14.57 -4.18 -11.86
N LEU A 40 -14.75 -2.89 -12.16
CA LEU A 40 -13.68 -1.90 -12.04
C LEU A 40 -13.24 -1.70 -10.59
N LEU A 41 -14.16 -1.65 -9.63
CA LEU A 41 -13.84 -1.56 -8.21
C LEU A 41 -13.08 -2.79 -7.71
N LYS A 42 -13.42 -3.97 -8.22
CA LYS A 42 -12.68 -5.21 -7.92
C LYS A 42 -11.24 -5.13 -8.43
N GLU A 43 -11.03 -4.64 -9.65
CA GLU A 43 -9.70 -4.44 -10.22
C GLU A 43 -8.90 -3.40 -9.42
N ALA A 44 -9.52 -2.26 -9.10
CA ALA A 44 -8.91 -1.23 -8.24
C ALA A 44 -8.49 -1.80 -6.87
N THR A 45 -9.31 -2.67 -6.28
CA THR A 45 -8.98 -3.36 -5.02
C THR A 45 -7.73 -4.23 -5.15
N GLN A 46 -7.59 -4.96 -6.26
CA GLN A 46 -6.42 -5.81 -6.50
C GLN A 46 -5.14 -4.97 -6.62
N ILE A 47 -5.21 -3.81 -7.28
CA ILE A 47 -4.08 -2.89 -7.42
C ILE A 47 -3.65 -2.37 -6.03
N VAL A 48 -4.61 -1.89 -5.23
CA VAL A 48 -4.31 -1.37 -3.89
C VAL A 48 -3.72 -2.46 -2.99
N GLN A 49 -4.23 -3.69 -3.06
CA GLN A 49 -3.69 -4.80 -2.29
C GLN A 49 -2.23 -5.11 -2.70
N GLY A 50 -1.93 -5.12 -3.99
CA GLY A 50 -0.56 -5.31 -4.48
C GLY A 50 0.40 -4.25 -3.93
N LEU A 51 0.00 -2.97 -3.96
CA LEU A 51 0.80 -1.87 -3.39
C LEU A 51 1.02 -2.01 -1.88
N GLN A 52 0.01 -2.47 -1.15
CA GLN A 52 0.13 -2.76 0.29
C GLN A 52 1.13 -3.88 0.56
N ASP A 53 1.09 -4.95 -0.23
CA ASP A 53 1.98 -6.09 -0.09
C ASP A 53 3.44 -5.69 -0.37
N GLU A 54 3.70 -4.96 -1.46
CA GLU A 54 5.03 -4.42 -1.80
C GLU A 54 5.57 -3.49 -0.71
N THR A 55 4.70 -2.64 -0.16
CA THR A 55 5.04 -1.75 0.96
C THR A 55 5.41 -2.55 2.20
N ALA A 56 4.64 -3.60 2.51
CA ALA A 56 4.89 -4.48 3.65
C ALA A 56 6.22 -5.22 3.51
N GLU A 57 6.57 -5.69 2.30
CA GLU A 57 7.87 -6.30 2.02
C GLU A 57 9.02 -5.31 2.19
N SER A 58 8.88 -4.10 1.67
CA SER A 58 9.87 -3.02 1.84
C SER A 58 10.09 -2.67 3.31
N MET A 59 9.01 -2.58 4.09
CA MET A 59 9.08 -2.36 5.53
C MET A 59 9.79 -3.50 6.28
N LYS A 60 9.56 -4.76 5.90
CA LYS A 60 10.27 -5.90 6.47
C LYS A 60 11.78 -5.81 6.21
N GLN A 61 12.19 -5.42 5.00
CA GLN A 61 13.60 -5.23 4.66
C GLN A 61 14.23 -4.09 5.47
N MET A 62 13.56 -2.94 5.57
CA MET A 62 14.04 -1.82 6.38
C MET A 62 14.21 -2.22 7.85
N LYS A 63 13.26 -2.98 8.41
CA LYS A 63 13.38 -3.50 9.77
C LYS A 63 14.61 -4.38 9.96
N LYS A 64 14.86 -5.33 9.04
CA LYS A 64 16.06 -6.17 9.09
C LYS A 64 17.35 -5.35 9.07
N ASN A 65 17.39 -4.30 8.24
CA ASN A 65 18.55 -3.42 8.16
C ASN A 65 18.75 -2.64 9.48
N ILE A 66 17.68 -2.13 10.08
CA ILE A 66 17.73 -1.47 11.39
C ILE A 66 18.22 -2.44 12.47
N ASP A 67 17.70 -3.66 12.51
CA ASP A 67 18.07 -4.67 13.49
C ASP A 67 19.55 -5.08 13.34
N PHE A 68 20.04 -5.21 12.10
CA PHE A 68 21.45 -5.43 11.82
C PHE A 68 22.33 -4.28 12.33
N LEU A 69 21.98 -3.03 12.03
CA LEU A 69 22.72 -1.86 12.51
C LEU A 69 22.75 -1.79 14.05
N LYS A 70 21.65 -2.13 14.72
CA LYS A 70 21.60 -2.23 16.18
C LYS A 70 22.50 -3.35 16.72
N SER A 71 22.52 -4.51 16.06
CA SER A 71 23.38 -5.64 16.49
C SER A 71 24.89 -5.36 16.35
N THR A 72 25.26 -4.41 15.49
CA THR A 72 26.66 -4.00 15.28
C THR A 72 27.06 -2.79 16.14
N GLN A 73 26.11 -2.17 16.85
CA GLN A 73 26.44 -1.22 17.90
C GLN A 73 27.05 -1.98 19.07
N VAL A 74 28.37 -1.87 19.18
CA VAL A 74 29.12 -2.36 20.34
C VAL A 74 28.54 -1.69 21.59
N ASP A 75 28.03 -2.49 22.53
CA ASP A 75 27.66 -2.03 23.86
C ASP A 75 28.86 -1.31 24.48
N LYS A 76 28.78 0.02 24.61
CA LYS A 76 29.80 0.83 25.30
C LYS A 76 30.00 0.42 26.78
N THR A 77 29.16 -0.48 27.28
CA THR A 77 29.16 -1.04 28.64
C THR A 77 29.67 -2.48 28.72
N ALA A 78 30.37 -3.01 27.71
CA ALA A 78 31.19 -4.20 27.91
C ALA A 78 32.42 -3.85 28.79
N LYS A 79 32.18 -3.60 30.09
CA LYS A 79 33.21 -3.66 31.13
C LYS A 79 33.63 -5.12 31.23
N PHE A 80 34.62 -5.51 30.44
CA PHE A 80 35.40 -6.69 30.75
C PHE A 80 36.20 -6.39 32.03
N ASP A 81 35.59 -6.61 33.19
CA ASP A 81 36.30 -6.68 34.47
C ASP A 81 37.14 -7.96 34.45
N ILE A 82 38.30 -7.89 33.79
CA ILE A 82 39.35 -8.89 33.91
C ILE A 82 40.22 -8.47 35.09
N THR A 83 39.79 -8.77 36.31
CA THR A 83 40.69 -8.74 37.47
C THR A 83 41.48 -10.04 37.48
N SER A 84 42.77 -9.94 37.17
CA SER A 84 43.79 -10.98 37.40
C SER A 84 44.20 -11.05 38.86
#